data_AF-F7NY81-F1
#
_entry.id   AF-F7NY81-F1
#
_cell.length_a   1.000
_cell.length_b   1.000
_cell.length_c   1.000
_cell.angle_alpha   90.00
_cell.angle_beta   90.00
_cell.angle_gamma   90.00
#
_symmetry.space_group_name_H-M   'P 1'
#
loop_
_entity.id
_entity.type
_entity.pdbx_description
1 polymer ?
#
loop_
_entity_poly.entity_id
_entity_poly.type
_entity_poly.pdbx_seq_one_letter_code
_entity_poly.pdbx_strand_id
1 'polypeptide(L)'
;MSFYQGSSNSTPFFTLQRCGGLASIGMALCYFTVALIFFVVLSQPEQAEPLQKIQYIDQHQFLVAAGYAIGYLLFGFLLAVMVIAIPQQLPKPRSALVQVSGLFGKVWVVLMMASGMIALLGLHRSIHLIDTDPMLSVTLFHVMGLLTNALGGGIELVGGLWILLFSLAGLQQQPQRAKLHGLGLLTGSFAILTVFHTQPYLKEAFGLSQLVWQLWFGVVLLRQSQQEITDSLSE
;
A
#
# COMPACT_ATOMS: atom_id res chain seq x y z
N MET A 1 53.28 -20.40 3.10
CA MET A 1 52.97 -19.08 3.67
C MET A 1 51.46 -18.93 3.64
N SER A 2 50.84 -19.06 4.80
CA SER A 2 49.38 -19.01 5.00
C SER A 2 48.91 -17.56 4.95
N PHE A 3 47.87 -17.27 4.17
CA PHE A 3 47.02 -16.11 4.39
C PHE A 3 45.58 -16.60 4.45
N TYR A 4 45.19 -17.01 5.66
CA TYR A 4 43.80 -16.92 6.11
C TYR A 4 43.37 -15.46 6.02
N GLN A 5 42.58 -15.10 5.03
CA GLN A 5 41.70 -13.94 5.11
C GLN A 5 40.40 -14.43 5.74
N GLY A 6 40.25 -14.18 7.05
CA GLY A 6 38.97 -14.29 7.70
C GLY A 6 38.01 -13.28 7.07
N SER A 7 37.03 -13.77 6.31
CA SER A 7 35.86 -12.96 5.98
C SER A 7 35.08 -12.77 7.28
N SER A 8 35.15 -11.55 7.82
CA SER A 8 34.14 -11.08 8.77
C SER A 8 32.78 -11.15 8.07
N ASN A 9 32.06 -12.28 8.25
CA ASN A 9 30.66 -12.43 7.85
C ASN A 9 29.79 -11.59 8.78
N SER A 10 29.87 -10.27 8.66
CA SER A 10 28.83 -9.41 9.17
C SER A 10 27.64 -9.57 8.22
N THR A 11 26.70 -10.47 8.54
CA THR A 11 25.39 -10.46 7.87
C THR A 11 24.83 -9.04 7.99
N PRO A 12 24.55 -8.36 6.87
CA PRO A 12 24.09 -6.98 6.93
C PRO A 12 22.80 -6.91 7.76
N PHE A 13 22.73 -5.99 8.71
CA PHE A 13 21.53 -5.77 9.54
C PHE A 13 20.26 -5.56 8.70
N PHE A 14 20.43 -5.08 7.47
CA PHE A 14 19.41 -4.91 6.44
C PHE A 14 19.50 -5.99 5.36
N THR A 15 18.80 -7.12 5.57
CA THR A 15 18.49 -8.04 4.48
C THR A 15 17.24 -7.57 3.74
N LEU A 16 17.13 -7.86 2.44
CA LEU A 16 15.96 -7.50 1.65
C LEU A 16 14.66 -8.11 2.22
N GLN A 17 14.75 -9.29 2.83
CA GLN A 17 13.63 -9.93 3.53
C GLN A 17 13.21 -9.13 4.78
N ARG A 18 14.16 -8.65 5.58
CA ARG A 18 13.85 -7.82 6.76
C ARG A 18 13.24 -6.48 6.34
N CYS A 19 13.78 -5.85 5.31
CA CYS A 19 13.22 -4.62 4.72
C CYS A 19 11.80 -4.85 4.21
N GLY A 20 11.54 -5.97 3.52
CA GLY A 20 10.20 -6.36 3.08
C GLY A 20 9.25 -6.58 4.25
N GLY A 21 9.71 -7.22 5.33
CA GLY A 21 8.91 -7.45 6.54
C GLY A 21 8.50 -6.14 7.23
N LEU A 22 9.46 -5.23 7.41
CA LEU A 22 9.21 -3.89 7.96
C LEU A 22 8.30 -3.06 7.05
N ALA A 23 8.51 -3.12 5.72
CA ALA A 23 7.67 -2.42 4.76
C ALA A 23 6.22 -2.91 4.82
N SER A 24 6.02 -4.23 4.89
CA SER A 24 4.71 -4.85 5.06
C SER A 24 4.00 -4.34 6.32
N ILE A 25 4.66 -4.35 7.47
CA ILE A 25 4.07 -3.83 8.71
C ILE A 25 3.80 -2.32 8.61
N GLY A 26 4.73 -1.56 8.04
CA GLY A 26 4.57 -0.12 7.82
C GLY A 26 3.37 0.21 6.92
N MET A 27 3.11 -0.57 5.87
CA MET A 27 1.93 -0.43 5.02
C MET A 27 0.64 -0.64 5.81
N ALA A 28 0.59 -1.65 6.69
CA ALA A 28 -0.56 -1.89 7.56
C ALA A 28 -0.79 -0.72 8.54
N LEU A 29 0.29 -0.15 9.09
CA LEU A 29 0.22 1.04 9.94
C LEU A 29 -0.27 2.28 9.17
N CYS A 30 0.16 2.45 7.91
CA CYS A 30 -0.36 3.52 7.06
C CYS A 30 -1.87 3.38 6.89
N TYR A 31 -2.35 2.18 6.57
CA TYR A 31 -3.77 1.90 6.39
C TYR A 31 -4.58 2.22 7.65
N PHE A 32 -4.12 1.72 8.80
CA PHE A 32 -4.75 1.98 10.10
C PHE A 32 -4.76 3.47 10.44
N THR A 33 -3.65 4.17 10.22
CA THR A 33 -3.53 5.61 10.50
C THR A 33 -4.48 6.43 9.63
N VAL A 34 -4.55 6.15 8.33
CA VAL A 34 -5.48 6.82 7.41
C VAL A 34 -6.92 6.56 7.81
N ALA A 35 -7.26 5.32 8.19
CA ALA A 35 -8.60 5.00 8.67
C ALA A 35 -8.96 5.80 9.94
N LEU A 36 -8.04 5.92 10.89
CA LEU A 36 -8.27 6.76 12.08
C LEU A 36 -8.48 8.23 11.72
N ILE A 37 -7.65 8.79 10.84
CA ILE A 37 -7.78 10.19 10.43
C ILE A 37 -9.14 10.45 9.79
N PHE A 38 -9.53 9.67 8.78
CA PHE A 38 -10.72 9.98 7.97
C PHE A 38 -12.04 9.47 8.55
N PHE A 39 -12.05 8.37 9.32
CA PHE A 39 -13.29 7.81 9.88
C PHE A 39 -13.54 8.15 11.35
N VAL A 40 -12.50 8.47 12.12
CA VAL A 40 -12.63 8.71 13.57
C VAL A 40 -12.42 10.17 13.92
N VAL A 41 -11.35 10.80 13.39
CA VAL A 41 -10.97 12.16 13.78
C VAL A 41 -11.73 13.21 12.99
N LEU A 42 -11.84 13.05 11.66
CA LEU A 42 -12.56 13.98 10.81
C LEU A 42 -14.07 13.70 10.85
N SER A 43 -14.86 14.74 11.07
CA SER A 43 -16.32 14.72 11.15
C SER A 43 -16.93 15.54 10.01
N GLN A 44 -16.51 15.25 8.77
CA GLN A 44 -16.95 16.03 7.62
C GLN A 44 -18.46 15.84 7.40
N PRO A 45 -19.25 16.91 7.22
CA PRO A 45 -20.69 16.77 7.02
C PRO A 45 -20.97 16.11 5.65
N GLU A 46 -21.68 14.98 5.65
CA GLU A 46 -21.95 14.20 4.42
C GLU A 46 -22.72 15.02 3.38
N GLN A 47 -23.70 15.81 3.83
CA GLN A 47 -24.60 16.61 3.00
C GLN A 47 -24.18 18.08 2.85
N ALA A 48 -22.95 18.44 3.20
CA ALA A 48 -22.46 19.80 2.98
C ALA A 48 -22.31 20.12 1.48
N GLU A 49 -22.57 21.39 1.13
CA GLU A 49 -22.28 21.92 -0.20
C GLU A 49 -20.78 21.82 -0.51
N PRO A 50 -20.36 21.68 -1.79
CA PRO A 50 -18.96 21.48 -2.15
C PRO A 50 -18.02 22.53 -1.56
N LEU A 51 -18.40 23.80 -1.57
CA LEU A 51 -17.59 24.88 -1.00
C LEU A 51 -17.43 24.74 0.52
N GLN A 52 -18.48 24.33 1.23
CA GLN A 52 -18.41 24.08 2.68
C GLN A 52 -17.50 22.90 3.00
N LYS A 53 -17.46 21.86 2.15
CA LYS A 53 -16.51 20.74 2.28
C LYS A 53 -15.07 21.23 2.15
N ILE A 54 -14.79 22.09 1.17
CA ILE A 54 -13.45 22.66 0.97
C ILE A 54 -13.05 23.54 2.16
N GLN A 55 -13.97 24.37 2.69
CA GLN A 55 -13.73 25.18 3.89
C GLN A 55 -13.47 24.32 5.14
N TYR A 56 -14.20 23.21 5.31
CA TYR A 56 -13.92 22.27 6.40
C TYR A 56 -12.53 21.64 6.25
N ILE A 57 -12.14 21.29 5.02
CA ILE A 57 -10.81 20.76 4.75
C ILE A 57 -9.74 21.82 5.03
N ASP A 58 -9.97 23.10 4.71
CA ASP A 58 -9.06 24.20 5.04
C ASP A 58 -8.80 24.28 6.56
N GLN A 59 -9.86 24.21 7.37
CA GLN A 59 -9.76 24.18 8.84
C GLN A 59 -8.96 22.99 9.38
N HIS A 60 -8.88 21.89 8.63
CA HIS A 60 -8.18 20.66 9.01
C HIS A 60 -7.08 20.26 8.01
N GLN A 61 -6.52 21.24 7.29
CA GLN A 61 -5.67 20.99 6.12
C GLN A 61 -4.50 20.07 6.45
N PHE A 62 -3.87 20.26 7.61
CA PHE A 62 -2.75 19.43 8.04
C PHE A 62 -3.13 17.94 8.15
N LEU A 63 -4.26 17.62 8.78
CA LEU A 63 -4.71 16.23 8.95
C LEU A 63 -5.07 15.59 7.61
N VAL A 64 -5.79 16.32 6.75
CA VAL A 64 -6.16 15.82 5.42
C VAL A 64 -4.94 15.61 4.53
N ALA A 65 -4.01 16.57 4.52
CA ALA A 65 -2.75 16.45 3.77
C ALA A 65 -1.87 15.31 4.33
N ALA A 66 -1.77 15.16 5.65
CA ALA A 66 -1.06 14.04 6.28
C ALA A 66 -1.70 12.69 5.90
N GLY A 67 -3.04 12.61 5.90
CA GLY A 67 -3.77 11.44 5.45
C GLY A 67 -3.45 11.05 4.00
N TYR A 68 -3.44 12.01 3.08
CA TYR A 68 -3.03 11.75 1.69
C TYR A 68 -1.55 11.38 1.56
N ALA A 69 -0.65 12.07 2.26
CA ALA A 69 0.77 11.77 2.22
C ALA A 69 1.08 10.35 2.76
N ILE A 70 0.45 9.96 3.87
CA ILE A 70 0.62 8.63 4.48
C ILE A 70 -0.02 7.56 3.59
N GLY A 71 -1.26 7.76 3.18
CA GLY A 71 -2.05 6.77 2.44
C GLY A 71 -1.56 6.51 1.02
N TYR A 72 -0.93 7.50 0.38
CA TYR A 72 -0.46 7.39 -1.00
C TYR A 72 1.05 7.38 -1.15
N LEU A 73 1.77 8.36 -0.58
CA LEU A 73 3.20 8.53 -0.84
C LEU A 73 4.05 7.59 0.03
N LEU A 74 3.83 7.62 1.36
CA LEU A 74 4.54 6.71 2.26
C LEU A 74 4.15 5.25 1.97
N PHE A 75 2.85 4.98 1.82
CA PHE A 75 2.37 3.66 1.40
C PHE A 75 3.00 3.22 0.07
N GLY A 76 3.01 4.07 -0.96
CA GLY A 76 3.61 3.77 -2.26
C GLY A 76 5.11 3.47 -2.19
N PHE A 77 5.85 4.21 -1.36
CA PHE A 77 7.26 3.93 -1.09
C PHE A 77 7.47 2.56 -0.43
N LEU A 78 6.71 2.25 0.62
CA LEU A 78 6.81 0.95 1.31
C LEU A 78 6.38 -0.19 0.39
N LEU A 79 5.34 0.03 -0.43
CA LEU A 79 4.91 -0.91 -1.46
C LEU A 79 6.04 -1.18 -2.46
N ALA A 80 6.82 -0.17 -2.87
CA ALA A 80 7.95 -0.36 -3.77
C ALA A 80 9.00 -1.32 -3.18
N VAL A 81 9.34 -1.16 -1.89
CA VAL A 81 10.22 -2.08 -1.17
C VAL A 81 9.63 -3.49 -1.15
N MET A 82 8.34 -3.60 -0.84
CA MET A 82 7.63 -4.88 -0.76
C MET A 82 7.60 -5.61 -2.12
N VAL A 83 7.30 -4.92 -3.20
CA VAL A 83 7.24 -5.48 -4.57
C VAL A 83 8.59 -6.05 -5.02
N ILE A 84 9.69 -5.47 -4.55
CA ILE A 84 11.05 -5.97 -4.83
C ILE A 84 11.41 -7.15 -3.92
N ALA A 85 11.01 -7.11 -2.65
CA ALA A 85 11.35 -8.14 -1.66
C ALA A 85 10.54 -9.43 -1.82
N ILE A 86 9.27 -9.32 -2.18
CA ILE A 86 8.31 -10.42 -2.13
C ILE A 86 8.63 -11.60 -3.09
N PRO A 87 9.12 -11.40 -4.33
CA PRO A 87 9.39 -12.50 -5.24
C PRO A 87 10.44 -13.47 -4.72
N GLN A 88 11.45 -12.95 -4.01
CA GLN A 88 12.57 -13.73 -3.46
C GLN A 88 12.14 -14.71 -2.35
N GLN A 89 10.92 -14.54 -1.84
CA GLN A 89 10.35 -15.39 -0.79
C GLN A 89 9.78 -16.68 -1.35
N LEU A 90 9.66 -16.80 -2.67
CA LEU A 90 9.14 -17.96 -3.36
C LEU A 90 10.30 -18.82 -3.90
N PRO A 91 10.21 -20.17 -3.84
CA PRO A 91 11.24 -21.07 -4.35
C PRO A 91 11.62 -20.85 -5.83
N LYS A 92 10.66 -20.44 -6.66
CA LYS A 92 10.85 -20.14 -8.09
C LYS A 92 10.49 -18.67 -8.35
N PRO A 93 11.37 -17.71 -7.97
CA PRO A 93 11.08 -16.27 -8.06
C PRO A 93 10.95 -15.78 -9.50
N ARG A 94 11.44 -16.54 -10.49
CA ARG A 94 11.39 -16.22 -11.92
C ARG A 94 10.22 -16.87 -12.68
N SER A 95 9.29 -17.55 -11.99
CA SER A 95 8.13 -18.13 -12.68
C SER A 95 7.28 -17.03 -13.33
N ALA A 96 6.63 -17.35 -14.45
CA ALA A 96 5.85 -16.36 -15.21
C ALA A 96 4.81 -15.64 -14.34
N LEU A 97 4.12 -16.38 -13.46
CA LEU A 97 3.09 -15.84 -12.57
C LEU A 97 3.65 -14.81 -11.58
N VAL A 98 4.85 -15.06 -11.03
CA VAL A 98 5.53 -14.12 -10.12
C VAL A 98 5.97 -12.86 -10.86
N GLN A 99 6.46 -13.01 -12.10
CA GLN A 99 6.86 -11.85 -12.91
C GLN A 99 5.67 -10.97 -13.28
N VAL A 100 4.55 -11.55 -13.68
CA VAL A 100 3.31 -10.81 -13.99
C VAL A 100 2.75 -10.14 -12.74
N SER A 101 2.73 -10.83 -11.59
CA SER A 101 2.40 -10.21 -10.31
C SER A 101 3.29 -9.00 -10.02
N GLY A 102 4.61 -9.15 -10.14
CA GLY A 102 5.57 -8.07 -9.91
C GLY A 102 5.37 -6.87 -10.86
N LEU A 103 4.92 -7.10 -12.10
CA LEU A 103 4.53 -6.02 -13.02
C LEU A 103 3.37 -5.19 -12.45
N PHE A 104 2.27 -5.84 -12.05
CA PHE A 104 1.13 -5.15 -11.44
C PHE A 104 1.51 -4.42 -10.16
N GLY A 105 2.36 -5.02 -9.32
CA GLY A 105 2.88 -4.37 -8.12
C GLY A 105 3.63 -3.06 -8.44
N LYS A 106 4.50 -3.06 -9.45
CA LYS A 106 5.23 -1.86 -9.88
C LYS A 106 4.31 -0.80 -10.47
N VAL A 107 3.32 -1.20 -11.27
CA VAL A 107 2.31 -0.27 -11.79
C VAL A 107 1.55 0.36 -10.62
N TRP A 108 1.18 -0.42 -9.61
CA TRP A 108 0.45 0.08 -8.46
C TRP A 108 1.26 1.11 -7.65
N VAL A 109 2.57 0.91 -7.49
CA VAL A 109 3.46 1.93 -6.88
C VAL A 109 3.32 3.28 -7.58
N VAL A 110 3.44 3.31 -8.91
CA VAL A 110 3.36 4.54 -9.70
C VAL A 110 1.99 5.20 -9.54
N LEU A 111 0.93 4.39 -9.60
CA LEU A 111 -0.45 4.83 -9.43
C LEU A 111 -0.72 5.46 -8.06
N MET A 112 -0.23 4.83 -6.98
CA MET A 112 -0.35 5.36 -5.63
C MET A 112 0.38 6.70 -5.48
N MET A 113 1.63 6.78 -5.97
CA MET A 113 2.40 8.02 -5.88
C MET A 113 1.78 9.15 -6.69
N ALA A 114 1.32 8.87 -7.92
CA ALA A 114 0.65 9.85 -8.77
C ALA A 114 -0.64 10.37 -8.11
N SER A 115 -1.47 9.47 -7.57
CA SER A 115 -2.70 9.82 -6.86
C SER A 115 -2.42 10.73 -5.65
N GLY A 116 -1.39 10.42 -4.85
CA GLY A 116 -1.00 11.24 -3.71
C GLY A 116 -0.51 12.64 -4.08
N MET A 117 0.32 12.75 -5.13
CA MET A 117 0.79 14.05 -5.61
C MET A 117 -0.36 14.92 -6.13
N ILE A 118 -1.30 14.33 -6.89
CA ILE A 118 -2.49 15.02 -7.38
C ILE A 118 -3.36 15.47 -6.20
N ALA A 119 -3.62 14.60 -5.23
CA ALA A 119 -4.41 14.94 -4.06
C ALA A 119 -3.80 16.10 -3.26
N LEU A 120 -2.49 16.06 -2.99
CA LEU A 120 -1.81 17.11 -2.21
C LEU A 120 -1.78 18.47 -2.93
N LEU A 121 -1.38 18.47 -4.22
CA LEU A 121 -1.29 19.71 -4.99
C LEU A 121 -2.68 20.25 -5.34
N GLY A 122 -3.60 19.38 -5.74
CA GLY A 122 -4.99 19.74 -6.03
C GLY A 122 -5.68 20.32 -4.80
N LEU A 123 -5.44 19.75 -3.62
CA LEU A 123 -6.02 20.25 -2.37
C LEU A 123 -5.51 21.65 -2.06
N HIS A 124 -4.20 21.83 -2.08
CA HIS A 124 -3.57 23.13 -1.82
C HIS A 124 -4.10 24.22 -2.78
N ARG A 125 -4.24 23.90 -4.06
CA ARG A 125 -4.77 24.83 -5.07
C ARG A 125 -6.25 25.14 -4.86
N SER A 126 -7.05 24.14 -4.52
CA SER A 126 -8.49 24.33 -4.27
C SER A 126 -8.73 25.25 -3.08
N ILE A 127 -7.96 25.09 -1.99
CA ILE A 127 -8.04 25.94 -0.80
C ILE A 127 -7.67 27.40 -1.12
N HIS A 128 -6.57 27.63 -1.84
CA HIS A 128 -6.10 28.99 -2.14
C HIS A 128 -7.07 29.80 -3.04
N LEU A 129 -8.03 29.14 -3.68
CA LEU A 129 -9.02 29.79 -4.55
C LEU A 129 -10.35 30.09 -3.84
N ILE A 130 -10.56 29.66 -2.58
CA ILE A 130 -11.83 29.84 -1.87
C ILE A 130 -12.29 31.30 -1.89
N ASP A 131 -11.41 32.25 -1.57
CA ASP A 131 -11.77 33.66 -1.44
C ASP A 131 -11.70 34.45 -2.75
N THR A 132 -10.92 33.97 -3.73
CA THR A 132 -10.63 34.69 -4.97
C THR A 132 -11.49 34.25 -6.14
N ASP A 133 -11.73 32.94 -6.27
CA ASP A 133 -12.61 32.34 -7.27
C ASP A 133 -13.23 31.03 -6.73
N PRO A 134 -14.34 31.14 -5.96
CA PRO A 134 -15.00 29.97 -5.37
C PRO A 134 -15.48 28.93 -6.39
N MET A 135 -15.87 29.38 -7.60
CA MET A 135 -16.35 28.48 -8.65
C MET A 135 -15.20 27.61 -9.19
N LEU A 136 -14.04 28.24 -9.44
CA LEU A 136 -12.84 27.53 -9.85
C LEU A 136 -12.30 26.63 -8.74
N SER A 137 -12.39 27.06 -7.47
CA SER A 137 -12.05 26.24 -6.30
C SER A 137 -12.82 24.92 -6.28
N VAL A 138 -14.15 24.98 -6.42
CA VAL A 138 -15.02 23.78 -6.48
C VAL A 138 -14.70 22.92 -7.70
N THR A 139 -14.45 23.55 -8.84
CA THR A 139 -14.10 22.83 -10.07
C THR A 139 -12.78 22.05 -9.91
N LEU A 140 -11.73 22.68 -9.40
CA LEU A 140 -10.45 22.01 -9.14
C LEU A 140 -10.58 20.90 -8.09
N PHE A 141 -11.39 21.11 -7.05
CA PHE A 141 -11.65 20.10 -6.04
C PHE A 141 -12.28 18.84 -6.64
N HIS A 142 -13.26 19.00 -7.53
CA HIS A 142 -13.88 17.87 -8.24
C HIS A 142 -12.92 17.20 -9.23
N VAL A 143 -12.14 17.97 -9.99
CA VAL A 143 -11.13 17.42 -10.92
C VAL A 143 -10.07 16.63 -10.16
N MET A 144 -9.56 17.16 -9.05
CA MET A 144 -8.64 16.46 -8.15
C MET A 144 -9.26 15.15 -7.65
N GLY A 145 -10.50 15.17 -7.16
CA GLY A 145 -11.20 13.98 -6.69
C GLY A 145 -11.36 12.93 -7.78
N LEU A 146 -11.76 13.33 -8.99
CA LEU A 146 -11.88 12.45 -10.15
C LEU A 146 -10.54 11.78 -10.51
N LEU A 147 -9.47 12.57 -10.65
CA LEU A 147 -8.16 12.06 -11.03
C LEU A 147 -7.56 11.15 -9.97
N THR A 148 -7.67 11.53 -8.70
CA THR A 148 -7.22 10.70 -7.57
C THR A 148 -7.96 9.37 -7.55
N ASN A 149 -9.28 9.38 -7.74
CA ASN A 149 -10.08 8.15 -7.78
C ASN A 149 -9.75 7.27 -8.98
N ALA A 150 -9.57 7.85 -10.17
CA ALA A 150 -9.28 7.12 -11.39
C ALA A 150 -7.91 6.42 -11.37
N LEU A 151 -6.91 7.03 -10.72
CA LEU A 151 -5.54 6.53 -10.73
C LEU A 151 -5.24 5.51 -9.62
N GLY A 152 -6.14 5.29 -8.66
CA GLY A 152 -5.92 4.30 -7.60
C GLY A 152 -6.62 4.59 -6.29
N GLY A 153 -7.23 5.77 -6.15
CA GLY A 153 -8.04 6.12 -4.98
C GLY A 153 -9.46 5.58 -5.04
N GLY A 154 -9.99 5.16 -6.20
CA GLY A 154 -11.40 4.79 -6.38
C GLY A 154 -11.63 3.28 -6.39
N ILE A 155 -10.78 2.55 -7.09
CA ILE A 155 -10.82 1.08 -7.20
C ILE A 155 -9.43 0.49 -7.00
N GLU A 156 -9.39 -0.79 -6.67
CA GLU A 156 -8.19 -1.49 -6.18
C GLU A 156 -7.73 -2.59 -7.14
N LEU A 157 -8.16 -2.54 -8.40
CA LEU A 157 -7.94 -3.58 -9.40
C LEU A 157 -6.46 -3.95 -9.57
N VAL A 158 -5.57 -2.96 -9.69
CA VAL A 158 -4.14 -3.18 -9.94
C VAL A 158 -3.47 -3.83 -8.72
N GLY A 159 -3.76 -3.33 -7.51
CA GLY A 159 -3.30 -3.95 -6.27
C GLY A 159 -3.88 -5.36 -6.07
N GLY A 160 -5.13 -5.56 -6.45
CA GLY A 160 -5.80 -6.85 -6.43
C GLY A 160 -5.14 -7.90 -7.31
N LEU A 161 -4.83 -7.54 -8.56
CA LEU A 161 -4.09 -8.42 -9.47
C LEU A 161 -2.70 -8.75 -8.93
N TRP A 162 -1.99 -7.78 -8.34
CA TRP A 162 -0.71 -8.04 -7.69
C TRP A 162 -0.83 -9.10 -6.59
N ILE A 163 -1.71 -8.89 -5.61
CA ILE A 163 -1.88 -9.78 -4.45
C ILE A 163 -2.41 -11.15 -4.88
N LEU A 164 -3.43 -11.19 -5.75
CA LEU A 164 -4.04 -12.44 -6.22
C LEU A 164 -3.02 -13.33 -6.93
N LEU A 165 -2.29 -12.77 -7.90
CA LEU A 165 -1.32 -13.53 -8.70
C LEU A 165 -0.13 -13.96 -7.85
N PHE A 166 0.35 -13.10 -6.94
CA PHE A 166 1.41 -13.46 -6.00
C PHE A 166 0.97 -14.64 -5.12
N SER A 167 -0.23 -14.56 -4.58
CA SER A 167 -0.78 -15.58 -3.68
C SER A 167 -1.05 -16.89 -4.40
N LEU A 168 -1.49 -16.84 -5.66
CA LEU A 168 -1.64 -18.03 -6.50
C LEU A 168 -0.28 -18.71 -6.75
N ALA A 169 0.76 -17.94 -7.08
CA ALA A 169 2.12 -18.46 -7.21
C ALA A 169 2.64 -19.04 -5.89
N GLY A 170 2.34 -18.39 -4.77
CA GLY A 170 2.68 -18.83 -3.43
C GLY A 170 2.03 -20.16 -3.06
N LEU A 171 0.73 -20.33 -3.36
CA LEU A 171 0.02 -21.57 -3.10
C LEU A 171 0.60 -22.75 -3.89
N GLN A 172 1.01 -22.51 -5.14
CA GLN A 172 1.64 -23.52 -6.00
C GLN A 172 3.04 -23.93 -5.53
N GLN A 173 3.80 -22.99 -4.95
CA GLN A 173 5.21 -23.22 -4.63
C GLN A 173 5.48 -23.49 -3.14
N GLN A 174 4.55 -23.11 -2.26
CA GLN A 174 4.68 -23.21 -0.81
C GLN A 174 3.37 -23.71 -0.15
N PRO A 175 2.96 -24.96 -0.39
CA PRO A 175 1.74 -25.52 0.19
C PRO A 175 1.72 -25.46 1.73
N GLN A 176 2.88 -25.49 2.37
CA GLN A 176 3.03 -25.31 3.83
C GLN A 176 2.56 -23.93 4.34
N ARG A 177 2.46 -22.92 3.46
CA ARG A 177 1.95 -21.57 3.75
C ARG A 177 0.57 -21.32 3.13
N ALA A 178 -0.18 -22.37 2.82
CA ALA A 178 -1.48 -22.27 2.15
C ALA A 178 -2.47 -21.32 2.83
N LYS A 179 -2.47 -21.20 4.16
CA LYS A 179 -3.37 -20.27 4.87
C LYS A 179 -3.07 -18.80 4.57
N LEU A 180 -1.78 -18.42 4.53
CA LEU A 180 -1.35 -17.05 4.22
C LEU A 180 -1.68 -16.70 2.76
N HIS A 181 -1.39 -17.63 1.85
CA HIS A 181 -1.70 -17.47 0.42
C HIS A 181 -3.20 -17.52 0.15
N GLY A 182 -3.96 -18.32 0.89
CA GLY A 182 -5.43 -18.36 0.81
C GLY A 182 -6.07 -17.05 1.24
N LEU A 183 -5.57 -16.42 2.31
CA LEU A 183 -5.98 -15.07 2.70
C LEU A 183 -5.65 -14.05 1.59
N GLY A 184 -4.45 -14.13 1.00
CA GLY A 184 -4.07 -13.25 -0.09
C GLY A 184 -4.94 -13.43 -1.35
N LEU A 185 -5.38 -14.65 -1.65
CA LEU A 185 -6.36 -14.90 -2.71
C LEU A 185 -7.68 -14.18 -2.42
N LEU A 186 -8.20 -14.31 -1.20
CA LEU A 186 -9.41 -13.62 -0.75
C LEU A 186 -9.28 -12.09 -0.86
N THR A 187 -8.17 -11.54 -0.33
CA THR A 187 -7.87 -10.10 -0.40
C THR A 187 -7.81 -9.61 -1.85
N GLY A 188 -7.09 -10.33 -2.71
CA GLY A 188 -6.98 -10.00 -4.13
C GLY A 188 -8.32 -10.07 -4.86
N SER A 189 -9.19 -11.02 -4.49
CA SER A 189 -10.56 -11.10 -5.02
C SER A 189 -11.40 -9.89 -4.62
N PHE A 190 -11.42 -9.49 -3.34
CA PHE A 190 -12.15 -8.29 -2.91
C PHE A 190 -11.66 -7.04 -3.65
N ALA A 191 -10.35 -6.90 -3.81
CA ALA A 191 -9.74 -5.81 -4.55
C ALA A 191 -10.20 -5.75 -6.02
N ILE A 192 -10.21 -6.89 -6.73
CA ILE A 192 -10.67 -6.95 -8.12
C ILE A 192 -12.16 -6.63 -8.22
N LEU A 193 -12.96 -7.11 -7.26
CA LEU A 193 -14.41 -6.86 -7.24
C LEU A 193 -14.75 -5.38 -7.04
N THR A 194 -13.83 -4.52 -6.56
CA THR A 194 -14.05 -3.07 -6.49
C THR A 194 -14.34 -2.40 -7.85
N VAL A 195 -14.07 -3.08 -8.97
CA VAL A 195 -14.53 -2.65 -10.31
C VAL A 195 -16.05 -2.43 -10.34
N PHE A 196 -16.82 -3.17 -9.53
CA PHE A 196 -18.22 -2.89 -9.26
C PHE A 196 -18.35 -1.69 -8.29
N HIS A 197 -18.05 -0.49 -8.81
CA HIS A 197 -17.97 0.76 -8.02
C HIS A 197 -19.25 1.13 -7.25
N THR A 198 -20.38 0.46 -7.52
CA THR A 198 -21.66 0.69 -6.85
C THR A 198 -21.75 0.06 -5.46
N GLN A 199 -20.74 -0.72 -5.05
CA GLN A 199 -20.73 -1.48 -3.79
C GLN A 199 -19.59 -1.00 -2.86
N PRO A 200 -19.80 0.04 -2.04
CA PRO A 200 -18.76 0.62 -1.18
C PRO A 200 -18.10 -0.38 -0.23
N TYR A 201 -18.87 -1.34 0.28
CA TYR A 201 -18.41 -2.37 1.21
C TYR A 201 -17.30 -3.27 0.64
N LEU A 202 -17.15 -3.36 -0.68
CA LEU A 202 -16.06 -4.14 -1.30
C LEU A 202 -14.69 -3.53 -1.02
N LYS A 203 -14.62 -2.20 -1.03
CA LYS A 203 -13.39 -1.47 -0.74
C LYS A 203 -13.02 -1.59 0.74
N GLU A 204 -14.02 -1.56 1.63
CA GLU A 204 -13.83 -1.80 3.06
C GLU A 204 -13.36 -3.23 3.34
N ALA A 205 -13.98 -4.23 2.69
CA ALA A 205 -13.58 -5.63 2.80
C ALA A 205 -12.15 -5.87 2.29
N PHE A 206 -11.79 -5.24 1.17
CA PHE A 206 -10.42 -5.22 0.69
C PHE A 206 -9.48 -4.62 1.74
N GLY A 207 -9.79 -3.43 2.25
CA GLY A 207 -8.96 -2.75 3.25
C GLY A 207 -8.68 -3.57 4.50
N LEU A 208 -9.74 -4.14 5.09
CA LEU A 208 -9.64 -4.98 6.28
C LEU A 208 -8.85 -6.26 6.02
N SER A 209 -9.16 -6.96 4.92
CA SER A 209 -8.45 -8.19 4.57
C SER A 209 -6.99 -7.93 4.20
N GLN A 210 -6.69 -6.82 3.53
CA GLN A 210 -5.33 -6.39 3.21
C GLN A 210 -4.54 -6.06 4.47
N LEU A 211 -5.12 -5.35 5.43
CA LEU A 211 -4.47 -5.06 6.72
C LEU A 211 -4.03 -6.35 7.41
N VAL A 212 -4.94 -7.32 7.54
CA VAL A 212 -4.64 -8.63 8.17
C VAL A 212 -3.56 -9.38 7.38
N TRP A 213 -3.69 -9.42 6.05
CA TRP A 213 -2.72 -10.09 5.18
C TRP A 213 -1.33 -9.48 5.32
N GLN A 214 -1.24 -8.15 5.30
CA GLN A 214 0.02 -7.42 5.33
C GLN A 214 0.74 -7.56 6.69
N LEU A 215 -0.01 -7.54 7.80
CA LEU A 215 0.56 -7.81 9.13
C LEU A 215 1.10 -9.25 9.21
N TRP A 216 0.29 -10.23 8.79
CA TRP A 216 0.70 -11.64 8.85
C TRP A 216 1.91 -11.90 7.95
N PHE A 217 1.88 -11.41 6.71
CA PHE A 217 2.99 -11.55 5.78
C PHE A 217 4.27 -10.90 6.33
N GLY A 218 4.16 -9.70 6.90
CA GLY A 218 5.28 -9.00 7.52
C GLY A 218 5.93 -9.78 8.67
N VAL A 219 5.11 -10.32 9.58
CA VAL A 219 5.59 -11.17 10.67
C VAL A 219 6.31 -12.42 10.14
N VAL A 220 5.76 -13.05 9.10
CA VAL A 220 6.37 -14.23 8.48
C VAL A 220 7.74 -13.90 7.88
N LEU A 221 7.90 -12.76 7.19
CA LEU A 221 9.19 -12.32 6.66
C LEU A 221 10.21 -12.03 7.76
N LEU A 222 9.81 -11.30 8.80
CA LEU A 222 10.72 -10.95 9.89
C LEU A 222 11.22 -12.18 10.63
N ARG A 223 10.34 -13.17 10.89
CA ARG A 223 10.73 -14.43 11.53
C ARG A 223 11.75 -15.22 10.71
N GLN A 224 11.56 -15.30 9.39
CA GLN A 224 12.54 -15.95 8.51
C GLN A 224 13.88 -15.22 8.54
N SER A 225 13.87 -13.89 8.43
CA SER A 225 15.12 -13.12 8.46
C SER A 225 15.89 -13.30 9.78
N GLN A 226 15.18 -13.46 10.90
CA GLN A 226 15.79 -13.71 12.20
C GLN A 226 16.39 -15.13 12.29
N GLN A 227 15.73 -16.12 11.69
CA GLN A 227 16.26 -17.49 11.60
C GLN A 227 17.54 -17.53 10.77
N GLU A 228 17.55 -16.92 9.58
CA GLU A 228 18.74 -16.84 8.72
C GLU A 228 19.94 -16.19 9.44
N ILE A 229 19.69 -15.10 10.19
CA ILE A 229 20.74 -14.44 11.00
C ILE A 229 21.24 -15.39 12.10
N THR A 230 20.34 -16.07 12.80
CA THR A 230 20.70 -16.96 13.91
C THR A 230 21.53 -18.15 13.42
N ASP A 231 21.12 -18.76 12.30
CA ASP A 231 21.82 -19.90 11.70
C ASP A 231 23.24 -19.49 11.27
N SER A 232 23.39 -18.32 10.64
CA SER A 232 24.71 -17.80 10.21
C SER A 232 25.68 -17.44 11.35
N LEU A 233 25.17 -17.22 12.57
CA LEU A 233 26.00 -16.97 13.76
C LEU A 233 26.38 -18.27 14.47
N SER A 234 25.73 -19.38 14.13
CA SER A 234 26.00 -20.71 14.69
C SER A 234 26.93 -21.58 13.83
N GLU A 235 27.22 -21.15 12.60
CA GLU A 235 28.25 -21.69 11.68
C GLU A 235 29.62 -21.06 11.93
#